data_AF-A0A151UAQ6-F1
#
_entry.id   AF-A0A151UAQ6-F1
#
_cell.length_a   1.000
_cell.length_b   1.000
_cell.length_c   1.000
_cell.angle_alpha   90.00
_cell.angle_beta   90.00
_cell.angle_gamma   90.00
#
_symmetry.space_group_name_H-M   'P 1'
#
loop_
_entity.id
_entity.type
_entity.pdbx_description
1 polymer ?
#
loop_
_entity_poly.entity_id
_entity_poly.type
_entity_poly.pdbx_seq_one_letter_code
_entity_poly.pdbx_strand_id
1 'polypeptide(L)'
;IFLVDYGFPNRRQFLAPFRGVRYHLQDFTGQDNDPENEKELFNLRHVSLRNVIEKIFGIFKSMFTIFKSAPPFLFKTQVELVLVCATT
;
A
#
# COMPACT_ATOMS: atom_id res chain seq x y z
N ILE A 1 0.74 -1.45 -13.46
CA ILE A 1 0.52 -2.56 -12.50
C ILE A 1 0.17 -1.92 -11.17
N PHE A 2 -0.87 -2.40 -10.50
CA PHE A 2 -1.40 -1.88 -9.24
C PHE A 2 -1.09 -2.85 -8.11
N LEU A 3 -0.44 -2.35 -7.05
CA LEU A 3 -0.31 -3.06 -5.79
C LEU A 3 -1.66 -2.98 -5.07
N VAL A 4 -2.26 -4.11 -4.76
CA VAL A 4 -3.59 -4.17 -4.16
C VAL A 4 -3.59 -5.00 -2.89
N ASP A 5 -4.58 -4.76 -2.03
CA ASP A 5 -4.73 -5.45 -0.76
C ASP A 5 -5.27 -6.88 -0.94
N TYR A 6 -5.15 -7.68 0.12
CA TYR A 6 -5.57 -9.09 0.20
C TYR A 6 -7.04 -9.35 -0.22
N GLY A 7 -7.90 -8.34 -0.06
CA GLY A 7 -9.32 -8.40 -0.42
C GLY A 7 -9.59 -8.46 -1.93
N PHE A 8 -8.60 -8.13 -2.77
CA PHE A 8 -8.77 -8.11 -4.22
C PHE A 8 -8.27 -9.41 -4.86
N PRO A 9 -8.96 -9.93 -5.89
CA PRO A 9 -8.45 -11.04 -6.68
C PRO A 9 -7.28 -10.59 -7.57
N ASN A 10 -6.29 -11.46 -7.72
CA ASN A 10 -5.25 -11.28 -8.74
C ASN A 10 -5.88 -11.38 -10.13
N ARG A 11 -5.81 -10.27 -10.89
CA ARG A 11 -6.27 -10.15 -12.27
C ARG A 11 -5.21 -9.43 -13.08
N ARG A 12 -5.39 -9.29 -14.40
CA ARG A 12 -4.45 -8.50 -15.22
C ARG A 12 -4.20 -7.14 -14.58
N GLN A 13 -2.93 -6.78 -14.46
CA GLN A 13 -2.42 -5.55 -13.84
C GLN A 13 -2.54 -5.46 -12.32
N PHE A 14 -3.07 -6.45 -11.59
CA PHE A 14 -3.21 -6.40 -10.13
C PHE A 14 -2.18 -7.33 -9.47
N LEU A 15 -1.56 -6.85 -8.41
CA LEU A 15 -0.63 -7.60 -7.55
C LEU A 15 -1.18 -7.62 -6.13
N ALA A 16 -2.02 -8.61 -5.85
CA ALA A 16 -2.47 -8.98 -4.51
C ALA A 16 -1.47 -9.98 -3.89
N PRO A 17 -1.30 -9.96 -2.56
CA PRO A 17 -0.43 -10.92 -1.88
C PRO A 17 -0.95 -12.36 -2.02
N PHE A 18 -0.05 -13.33 -1.96
CA PHE A 18 -0.40 -14.74 -1.90
C PHE A 18 -1.11 -15.06 -0.58
N ARG A 19 -2.21 -15.80 -0.69
CA ARG A 19 -3.04 -16.20 0.45
C ARG A 19 -2.47 -17.40 1.18
N GLY A 20 -2.63 -17.42 2.50
CA GLY A 20 -2.12 -18.51 3.35
C GLY A 20 -0.59 -18.57 3.44
N VAL A 21 0.09 -17.46 3.11
CA VAL A 21 1.55 -17.32 3.16
C VAL A 21 1.88 -16.14 4.08
N ARG A 22 3.00 -16.19 4.80
CA ARG A 22 3.46 -15.09 5.67
C ARG A 22 3.43 -13.75 4.92
N TYR A 23 3.08 -12.67 5.60
CA TYR A 23 2.85 -11.37 4.94
C TYR A 23 3.25 -10.16 5.77
N HIS A 24 3.18 -10.22 7.10
CA HIS A 24 3.53 -9.07 7.91
C HIS A 24 5.05 -8.91 7.95
N LEU A 25 5.57 -7.67 7.90
CA LEU A 25 7.01 -7.41 7.98
C LEU A 25 7.65 -8.03 9.24
N GLN A 26 6.88 -8.14 10.32
CA GLN A 26 7.31 -8.78 11.56
C GLN A 26 7.57 -10.28 11.40
N ASP A 27 6.86 -10.95 10.48
CA ASP A 27 7.05 -12.38 10.16
C ASP A 27 8.43 -12.66 9.52
N PHE A 28 9.15 -11.61 9.10
CA PHE A 28 10.44 -11.69 8.41
C PHE A 28 11.56 -10.99 9.18
N THR A 29 11.35 -10.67 10.46
CA THR A 29 12.33 -9.95 11.28
C THR A 29 13.02 -10.91 12.25
N GLY A 30 14.35 -10.88 12.33
CA GLY A 30 15.13 -11.70 13.26
C GLY A 30 15.96 -12.78 12.58
N GLN A 31 16.71 -13.53 13.37
CA GLN A 31 17.54 -14.63 12.86
C GLN A 31 16.65 -15.78 12.39
N ASP A 32 17.02 -16.41 11.27
CA ASP A 32 16.31 -17.55 10.64
C ASP A 32 14.88 -17.26 10.15
N ASN A 33 14.52 -15.98 9.94
CA ASN A 33 13.20 -15.56 9.42
C ASN A 33 13.22 -15.13 7.94
N ASP A 34 14.25 -15.52 7.19
CA ASP A 34 14.31 -15.28 5.75
C ASP A 34 13.13 -15.97 5.04
N PRO A 35 12.67 -15.44 3.88
CA PRO A 35 11.66 -16.11 3.08
C PRO A 35 12.11 -17.50 2.63
N GLU A 36 11.28 -18.52 2.87
CA GLU A 36 11.60 -19.91 2.56
C GLU A 36 11.30 -20.28 1.10
N ASN A 37 10.41 -19.52 0.45
CA ASN A 37 9.95 -19.80 -0.90
C ASN A 37 9.62 -18.52 -1.68
N GLU A 38 9.42 -18.68 -2.99
CA GLU A 38 9.15 -17.56 -3.90
C GLU A 38 7.87 -16.77 -3.54
N LYS A 39 6.86 -17.44 -2.96
CA LYS A 39 5.61 -16.76 -2.54
C LYS A 39 5.85 -15.90 -1.30
N GLU A 40 6.64 -16.38 -0.34
CA GLU A 40 7.05 -15.59 0.82
C GLU A 40 7.92 -14.41 0.40
N LEU A 41 8.88 -14.62 -0.50
CA LEU A 41 9.70 -13.54 -1.03
C LEU A 41 8.86 -12.48 -1.75
N PHE A 42 7.86 -12.92 -2.53
CA PHE A 42 6.90 -12.02 -3.17
C PHE A 42 6.10 -11.24 -2.13
N ASN A 43 5.54 -11.91 -1.11
CA ASN A 43 4.76 -11.26 -0.05
C ASN A 43 5.60 -10.26 0.75
N LEU A 44 6.85 -10.59 1.09
CA LEU A 44 7.79 -9.69 1.75
C LEU A 44 8.03 -8.42 0.92
N ARG A 45 8.27 -8.57 -0.40
CA ARG A 45 8.43 -7.43 -1.31
C ARG A 45 7.15 -6.62 -1.43
N HIS A 46 6.00 -7.29 -1.50
CA HIS A 46 4.68 -6.66 -1.57
C HIS A 46 4.42 -5.80 -0.33
N VAL A 47 4.52 -6.37 0.88
CA VAL A 47 4.30 -5.63 2.13
C VAL A 47 5.31 -4.51 2.32
N SER A 48 6.56 -4.69 1.88
CA SER A 48 7.59 -3.65 1.92
C SER A 48 7.21 -2.45 1.05
N LEU A 49 6.74 -2.68 -0.17
CA LEU A 49 6.22 -1.64 -1.05
C LEU A 49 4.95 -1.00 -0.48
N ARG A 50 4.03 -1.80 0.06
CA ARG A 50 2.79 -1.31 0.67
C ARG A 50 3.09 -0.37 1.84
N ASN A 51 4.04 -0.72 2.70
CA ASN A 51 4.48 0.10 3.82
C ASN A 51 5.03 1.46 3.36
N VAL A 52 5.80 1.51 2.27
CA VAL A 52 6.27 2.79 1.70
C VAL A 52 5.09 3.64 1.22
N ILE A 53 4.15 3.04 0.48
CA ILE A 53 2.96 3.73 -0.02
C ILE A 53 2.12 4.29 1.15
N GLU A 54 1.89 3.49 2.19
CA GLU A 54 1.14 3.90 3.38
C GLU A 54 1.83 5.03 4.13
N LYS A 55 3.16 4.99 4.27
CA LYS A 55 3.93 6.10 4.85
C LYS A 55 3.78 7.38 4.05
N ILE A 56 3.85 7.33 2.73
CA ILE A 56 3.64 8.50 1.86
C ILE A 56 2.24 9.09 2.09
N PHE A 57 1.20 8.25 2.11
CA PHE A 57 -0.16 8.71 2.42
C PHE A 57 -0.28 9.27 3.84
N GLY A 58 0.42 8.69 4.82
CA GLY A 58 0.49 9.20 6.19
C GLY A 58 1.07 10.60 6.26
N ILE A 59 2.21 10.83 5.58
CA ILE A 59 2.84 12.15 5.46
C ILE A 59 1.87 13.13 4.80
N PHE A 60 1.26 12.73 3.68
CA PHE A 60 0.32 13.57 2.93
C PHE A 60 -0.88 14.01 3.79
N LYS A 61 -1.47 13.08 4.56
CA LYS A 61 -2.55 13.38 5.50
C LYS A 61 -2.11 14.24 6.69
N SER A 62 -0.84 14.14 7.11
CA SER A 62 -0.31 15.01 8.17
C SER A 62 -0.09 16.45 7.69
N MET A 63 0.39 16.62 6.46
CA MET A 63 0.66 17.92 5.85
C MET A 63 -0.62 18.65 5.47
N PHE A 64 -1.56 17.93 4.87
CA PHE A 64 -2.78 18.51 4.32
C PHE A 64 -4.00 18.00 5.10
N THR A 65 -4.50 18.84 6.02
CA THR A 65 -5.67 18.56 6.87
C THR A 65 -6.92 18.17 6.06
N ILE A 66 -7.03 18.62 4.82
CA ILE A 66 -8.13 18.29 3.89
C ILE A 66 -8.27 16.79 3.62
N PHE A 67 -7.21 15.98 3.80
CA PHE A 67 -7.25 14.52 3.63
C PHE A 67 -7.47 13.75 4.94
N LYS A 68 -7.63 14.44 6.08
CA LYS A 68 -7.89 13.78 7.38
C LYS A 68 -9.35 13.31 7.52
N SER A 69 -10.28 13.95 6.82
CA SER A 69 -11.69 13.60 6.77
C SER A 69 -12.15 13.45 5.32
N ALA A 70 -13.28 12.78 5.11
CA ALA A 70 -13.88 12.70 3.79
C ALA A 70 -14.27 14.13 3.34
N PRO A 71 -13.65 14.68 2.28
CA PRO A 71 -13.97 16.03 1.84
C PRO A 71 -15.40 16.05 1.30
N PRO A 72 -16.21 17.09 1.56
CA PRO A 72 -17.57 17.22 1.03
C PRO A 72 -17.57 17.62 -0.46
N PHE A 73 -16.54 17.23 -1.21
CA PHE A 73 -16.36 17.58 -2.61
C PHE A 73 -16.74 16.42 -3.52
N LEU A 74 -17.16 16.74 -4.74
CA LEU A 74 -17.34 15.76 -5.80
C LEU A 74 -16.03 15.03 -6.09
N PHE A 75 -16.13 13.77 -6.53
CA PHE A 75 -14.96 12.93 -6.81
C PHE A 75 -13.93 13.60 -7.73
N LYS A 76 -14.39 14.31 -8.78
CA LYS A 76 -13.51 15.06 -9.69
C LYS A 76 -12.65 16.08 -8.93
N THR A 77 -13.26 16.86 -8.05
CA THR A 77 -12.57 17.84 -7.21
C THR A 77 -11.62 17.17 -6.22
N GLN A 78 -11.99 16.01 -5.66
CA GLN A 78 -11.07 15.25 -4.79
C GLN A 78 -9.81 14.82 -5.54
N VAL A 79 -9.94 14.36 -6.79
CA VAL A 79 -8.78 14.01 -7.64
C VAL A 79 -7.90 15.23 -7.93
N GLU A 80 -8.50 16.37 -8.27
CA GLU A 80 -7.79 17.62 -8.50
C GLU A 80 -7.02 18.07 -7.24
N LEU A 81 -7.63 17.98 -6.06
CA LEU A 81 -6.96 18.30 -4.80
C LEU A 81 -5.74 17.42 -4.53
N VAL A 82 -5.85 16.11 -4.77
CA VAL A 82 -4.71 15.17 -4.64
C VAL A 82 -3.59 15.56 -5.61
N LEU A 83 -3.91 15.86 -6.86
CA LEU A 83 -2.92 16.26 -7.87
C LEU A 83 -2.20 17.55 -7.47
N VAL A 84 -2.94 18.59 -7.09
CA VAL A 84 -2.38 19.88 -6.67
C VAL A 84 -1.42 19.67 -5.49
N CYS A 85 -1.88 19.02 -4.42
CA CYS A 85 -1.08 18.78 -3.22
C CYS A 85 0.14 17.88 -3.46
N ALA A 86 0.11 16.98 -4.45
CA ALA A 86 1.24 16.12 -4.80
C ALA A 86 2.31 16.83 -5.63
N THR A 87 1.98 17.97 -6.23
CA THR A 87 2.90 18.80 -7.03
C THR A 87 3.47 20.00 -6.28
N THR A 88 3.00 20.25 -5.06
CA THR A 88 3.50 21.31 -4.16
C THR A 88 4.79 20.88 -3.46
#